data_AF-A0A519PIF7-F1
#
_entry.id   AF-A0A519PIF7-F1
#
_cell.length_a   1.000
_cell.length_b   1.000
_cell.length_c   1.000
_cell.angle_alpha   90.00
_cell.angle_beta   90.00
_cell.angle_gamma   90.00
#
_symmetry.space_group_name_H-M   'P 1'
#
loop_
_entity.id
_entity.type
_entity.pdbx_description
1 polymer ?
#
loop_
_entity_poly.entity_id
_entity_poly.type
_entity_poly.pdbx_seq_one_letter_code
_entity_poly.pdbx_strand_id
1 'polypeptide(L)'
;RPGAEPVAEADEIARTVPVIAAIRAQWLGPISIDTLKPGVARAAVAAGATMWNDVSALTGSPDSLAVAADLNCDVCLMHMKGEPRTMQADPRYDDVAAEVVDYLAGRAEAAMAAGVARERIWLDPGLGFGKTPAHNLSLTKHLDRLVALGFPILYGVSRKRMIQSIDPTATDPLDRLGGSLAMALEATRRGAAIVRVHDVRETVQALRLQSAVADAD
;
A
#
# COMPACT_ATOMS: atom_id res chain seq x y z
N ARG A 1 -7.40 -9.58 -4.06
CA ARG A 1 -8.83 -9.19 -3.94
C ARG A 1 -9.49 -10.15 -2.96
N PRO A 2 -10.56 -9.77 -2.23
CA PRO A 2 -11.32 -10.72 -1.44
C PRO A 2 -11.72 -11.93 -2.31
N GLY A 3 -11.43 -13.15 -1.84
CA GLY A 3 -11.73 -14.40 -2.55
C GLY A 3 -10.76 -14.81 -3.66
N ALA A 4 -9.57 -14.22 -3.77
CA ALA A 4 -8.57 -14.69 -4.74
C ALA A 4 -7.95 -16.05 -4.32
N GLU A 5 -7.76 -16.95 -5.29
CA GLU A 5 -7.02 -18.19 -5.08
C GLU A 5 -5.52 -17.94 -4.96
N PRO A 6 -4.79 -18.70 -4.11
CA PRO A 6 -3.34 -18.66 -4.07
C PRO A 6 -2.75 -19.03 -5.43
N VAL A 7 -1.83 -18.20 -5.93
CA VAL A 7 -1.00 -18.52 -7.10
C VAL A 7 0.27 -19.19 -6.61
N ALA A 8 0.71 -20.28 -7.26
CA ALA A 8 1.97 -20.93 -6.95
C ALA A 8 3.15 -19.97 -7.15
N GLU A 9 4.21 -20.10 -6.36
CA GLU A 9 5.38 -19.22 -6.43
C GLU A 9 5.99 -19.17 -7.84
N ALA A 10 6.21 -20.33 -8.46
CA ALA A 10 6.78 -20.44 -9.80
C ALA A 10 5.92 -19.71 -10.85
N ASP A 11 4.60 -19.81 -10.76
CA ASP A 11 3.67 -19.13 -11.68
C ASP A 11 3.71 -17.62 -11.49
N GLU A 12 3.82 -17.15 -10.25
CA GLU A 12 3.91 -15.72 -9.95
C GLU A 12 5.23 -15.12 -10.45
N ILE A 13 6.35 -15.84 -10.28
CA ILE A 13 7.66 -15.48 -10.84
C ILE A 13 7.58 -15.42 -12.37
N ALA A 14 7.03 -16.45 -13.01
CA ALA A 14 6.92 -16.53 -14.47
C ALA A 14 6.08 -15.37 -15.06
N ARG A 15 5.09 -14.87 -14.31
CA ARG A 15 4.26 -13.73 -14.72
C ARG A 15 4.94 -12.37 -14.49
N THR A 16 5.69 -12.22 -13.40
CA THR A 16 6.17 -10.91 -12.94
C THR A 16 7.58 -10.58 -13.41
N VAL A 17 8.51 -11.54 -13.37
CA VAL A 17 9.93 -11.30 -13.69
C VAL A 17 10.14 -10.80 -15.12
N PRO A 18 9.53 -11.37 -16.18
CA PRO A 18 9.73 -10.88 -17.55
C PRO A 18 9.24 -9.43 -17.72
N VAL A 19 8.14 -9.07 -17.06
CA VAL A 19 7.57 -7.71 -17.11
C VAL A 19 8.49 -6.73 -16.39
N ILE A 20 8.98 -7.08 -15.21
CA ILE A 20 9.91 -6.23 -14.45
C ILE A 20 11.20 -5.99 -15.24
N ALA A 21 11.78 -7.04 -15.81
CA ALA A 21 13.00 -6.94 -16.61
C ALA A 21 12.79 -6.05 -17.85
N ALA A 22 11.67 -6.21 -18.55
CA ALA A 22 11.32 -5.39 -19.71
C ALA A 22 11.11 -3.90 -19.35
N ILE A 23 10.47 -3.62 -18.21
CA ILE A 23 10.31 -2.24 -17.70
C ILE A 23 11.67 -1.67 -17.32
N ARG A 24 12.49 -2.40 -16.55
CA ARG A 24 13.80 -1.93 -16.10
C ARG A 24 14.74 -1.60 -17.26
N ALA A 25 14.66 -2.34 -18.37
CA ALA A 25 15.44 -2.07 -19.58
C ALA A 25 15.15 -0.68 -20.20
N GLN A 26 14.01 -0.07 -19.90
CA GLN A 26 13.56 1.20 -20.48
C GLN A 26 13.30 2.30 -19.43
N TRP A 27 13.29 1.95 -18.14
CA TRP A 27 12.93 2.84 -17.05
C TRP A 27 13.91 2.71 -15.88
N LEU A 28 14.48 3.84 -15.46
CA LEU A 28 15.43 3.91 -14.34
C LEU A 28 14.76 4.25 -13.00
N GLY A 29 13.48 4.60 -12.99
CA GLY A 29 12.78 4.92 -11.74
C GLY A 29 12.39 3.69 -10.91
N PRO A 30 11.60 3.90 -9.84
CA PRO A 30 11.24 2.82 -8.92
C PRO A 30 10.30 1.81 -9.57
N ILE A 31 10.45 0.54 -9.17
CA ILE A 31 9.57 -0.56 -9.55
C ILE A 31 9.22 -1.34 -8.28
N SER A 32 7.94 -1.43 -7.96
CA SER A 32 7.45 -2.16 -6.79
C SER A 32 6.87 -3.51 -7.19
N ILE A 33 7.29 -4.59 -6.52
CA ILE A 33 6.66 -5.90 -6.60
C ILE A 33 5.63 -6.05 -5.46
N ASP A 34 4.39 -6.33 -5.81
CA ASP A 34 3.27 -6.58 -4.89
C ASP A 34 3.15 -8.09 -4.66
N THR A 35 3.78 -8.59 -3.60
CA THR A 35 3.79 -10.02 -3.25
C THR A 35 3.96 -10.22 -1.75
N LEU A 36 3.52 -11.38 -1.25
CA LEU A 36 3.73 -11.85 0.12
C LEU A 36 4.76 -12.99 0.19
N LYS A 37 5.32 -13.39 -0.97
CA LYS A 37 6.21 -14.55 -1.08
C LYS A 37 7.66 -14.09 -1.18
N PRO A 38 8.53 -14.47 -0.23
CA PRO A 38 9.93 -14.08 -0.25
C PRO A 38 10.66 -14.54 -1.52
N GLY A 39 10.36 -15.74 -2.05
CA GLY A 39 10.95 -16.23 -3.30
C GLY A 39 10.60 -15.37 -4.51
N VAL A 40 9.35 -14.89 -4.60
CA VAL A 40 8.92 -13.94 -5.65
C VAL A 40 9.63 -12.59 -5.48
N ALA A 41 9.73 -12.08 -4.25
CA ALA A 41 10.42 -10.82 -3.97
C ALA A 41 11.91 -10.88 -4.37
N ARG A 42 12.62 -11.96 -4.04
CA ARG A 42 14.02 -12.19 -4.46
C ARG A 42 14.15 -12.17 -5.98
N ALA A 43 13.29 -12.92 -6.69
CA ALA A 43 13.33 -12.97 -8.15
C ALA A 43 13.00 -11.63 -8.80
N ALA A 44 12.04 -10.89 -8.26
CA ALA A 44 11.64 -9.58 -8.74
C ALA A 44 12.75 -8.52 -8.55
N VAL A 45 13.39 -8.48 -7.38
CA VAL A 45 14.52 -7.57 -7.12
C VAL A 45 15.71 -7.91 -8.03
N ALA A 46 16.02 -9.20 -8.21
CA ALA A 46 17.05 -9.64 -9.17
C ALA A 46 16.74 -9.20 -10.62
N ALA A 47 15.46 -9.10 -10.99
CA ALA A 47 15.01 -8.60 -12.29
C ALA A 47 15.00 -7.06 -12.40
N GLY A 48 15.21 -6.33 -11.30
CA GLY A 48 15.30 -4.87 -11.28
C GLY A 48 14.19 -4.15 -10.50
N ALA A 49 13.35 -4.86 -9.72
CA ALA A 49 12.49 -4.22 -8.74
C ALA A 49 13.31 -3.55 -7.63
N THR A 50 12.84 -2.41 -7.12
CA THR A 50 13.50 -1.62 -6.08
C THR A 50 12.69 -1.52 -4.79
N MET A 51 11.46 -2.04 -4.79
CA MET A 51 10.59 -2.06 -3.62
C MET A 51 9.83 -3.38 -3.53
N TRP A 52 9.78 -3.98 -2.35
CA TRP A 52 8.86 -5.06 -2.01
C TRP A 52 7.65 -4.50 -1.25
N ASN A 53 6.48 -4.48 -1.90
CA ASN A 53 5.23 -4.12 -1.27
C ASN A 53 4.52 -5.38 -0.74
N ASP A 54 4.58 -5.60 0.58
CA ASP A 54 4.03 -6.78 1.24
C ASP A 54 2.80 -6.41 2.08
N VAL A 55 1.64 -6.84 1.58
CA VAL A 55 0.34 -6.65 2.25
C VAL A 55 0.22 -7.38 3.60
N SER A 56 1.13 -8.31 3.91
CA SER A 56 1.23 -9.01 5.18
C SER A 56 2.20 -8.34 6.17
N ALA A 57 2.87 -7.25 5.76
CA ALA A 57 3.93 -6.61 6.53
C ALA A 57 5.03 -7.59 6.98
N LEU A 58 5.51 -8.44 6.07
CA LEU A 58 6.55 -9.45 6.30
C LEU A 58 6.15 -10.53 7.33
N THR A 59 4.86 -10.86 7.41
CA THR A 59 4.36 -11.95 8.27
C THR A 59 3.95 -13.19 7.47
N GLY A 60 3.91 -13.10 6.12
CA GLY A 60 3.43 -14.17 5.25
C GLY A 60 4.29 -15.44 5.23
N SER A 61 5.57 -15.35 5.60
CA SER A 61 6.50 -16.48 5.71
C SER A 61 7.53 -16.26 6.82
N PRO A 62 8.00 -17.32 7.52
CA PRO A 62 8.99 -17.19 8.60
C PRO A 62 10.30 -16.51 8.20
N ASP A 63 10.70 -16.62 6.94
CA ASP A 63 11.94 -16.03 6.40
C ASP A 63 11.76 -14.62 5.83
N SER A 64 10.53 -14.06 5.80
CA SER A 64 10.24 -12.77 5.14
C SER A 64 11.09 -11.61 5.66
N LEU A 65 11.30 -11.54 6.97
CA LEU A 65 12.11 -10.49 7.61
C LEU A 65 13.59 -10.60 7.20
N ALA A 66 14.15 -11.82 7.21
CA ALA A 66 15.53 -12.04 6.79
C ALA A 66 15.71 -11.73 5.29
N VAL A 67 14.76 -12.14 4.45
CA VAL A 67 14.77 -11.85 3.02
C VAL A 67 14.69 -10.34 2.77
N ALA A 68 13.83 -9.62 3.49
CA ALA A 68 13.72 -8.18 3.37
C ALA A 68 15.05 -7.46 3.68
N ALA A 69 15.75 -7.91 4.74
CA ALA A 69 17.06 -7.38 5.09
C ALA A 69 18.11 -7.68 3.99
N ASP A 70 18.16 -8.93 3.49
CA ASP A 70 19.08 -9.35 2.43
C ASP A 70 18.87 -8.55 1.12
N LEU A 71 17.61 -8.27 0.77
CA LEU A 71 17.26 -7.65 -0.51
C LEU A 71 17.76 -6.22 -0.63
N ASN A 72 17.99 -5.54 0.50
CA ASN A 72 18.56 -4.20 0.54
C ASN A 72 17.77 -3.20 -0.35
N CYS A 73 16.44 -3.36 -0.39
CA CYS A 73 15.49 -2.59 -1.20
C CYS A 73 14.42 -1.93 -0.31
N ASP A 74 13.60 -1.03 -0.85
CA ASP A 74 12.48 -0.46 -0.09
C ASP A 74 11.47 -1.56 0.27
N VAL A 75 10.84 -1.45 1.45
CA VAL A 75 9.80 -2.38 1.88
C VAL A 75 8.59 -1.61 2.37
N CYS A 76 7.41 -1.91 1.81
CA CYS A 76 6.15 -1.36 2.26
C CYS A 76 5.41 -2.36 3.14
N LEU A 77 5.19 -1.97 4.40
CA LEU A 77 4.49 -2.74 5.42
C LEU A 77 3.04 -2.25 5.51
N MET A 78 2.09 -3.13 5.20
CA MET A 78 0.67 -2.78 5.24
C MET A 78 -0.05 -3.39 6.44
N HIS A 79 -0.96 -2.64 7.04
CA HIS A 79 -1.89 -3.20 8.02
C HIS A 79 -3.04 -3.94 7.32
N MET A 80 -3.26 -5.21 7.70
CA MET A 80 -4.45 -6.00 7.36
C MET A 80 -4.98 -6.71 8.62
N LYS A 81 -6.30 -6.64 8.88
CA LYS A 81 -6.95 -7.38 9.98
C LYS A 81 -7.69 -8.58 9.40
N GLY A 82 -7.42 -9.77 9.93
CA GLY A 82 -7.92 -11.04 9.40
C GLY A 82 -7.22 -11.45 8.09
N GLU A 83 -7.74 -12.49 7.45
CA GLU A 83 -7.20 -12.98 6.17
C GLU A 83 -7.95 -12.38 4.98
N PRO A 84 -7.36 -12.26 3.78
CA PRO A 84 -8.02 -11.67 2.62
C PRO A 84 -9.42 -12.24 2.29
N ARG A 85 -9.67 -13.51 2.65
CA ARG A 85 -10.98 -14.17 2.47
C ARG A 85 -12.02 -13.81 3.53
N THR A 86 -11.61 -13.56 4.76
CA THR A 86 -12.50 -13.39 5.93
C THR A 86 -12.51 -11.97 6.48
N MET A 87 -11.53 -11.13 6.12
CA MET A 87 -11.29 -9.82 6.72
C MET A 87 -12.49 -8.87 6.66
N GLN A 88 -13.36 -9.02 5.66
CA GLN A 88 -14.55 -8.16 5.50
C GLN A 88 -15.83 -8.69 6.15
N ALA A 89 -15.79 -9.82 6.85
CA ALA A 89 -16.99 -10.42 7.44
C ALA A 89 -17.53 -9.61 8.63
N ASP A 90 -16.67 -9.25 9.59
CA ASP A 90 -17.04 -8.46 10.78
C ASP A 90 -15.81 -7.75 11.37
N PRO A 91 -15.22 -6.76 10.66
CA PRO A 91 -14.06 -6.05 11.16
C PRO A 91 -14.44 -5.10 12.30
N ARG A 92 -13.95 -5.38 13.51
CA ARG A 92 -14.17 -4.56 14.72
C ARG A 92 -12.88 -3.89 15.18
N TYR A 93 -12.99 -2.65 15.61
CA TYR A 93 -11.90 -1.85 16.19
C TYR A 93 -12.49 -1.00 17.30
N ASP A 94 -11.71 -0.75 18.35
CA ASP A 94 -12.08 0.22 19.37
C ASP A 94 -11.65 1.62 18.92
N ASP A 95 -10.39 1.78 18.50
CA ASP A 95 -9.87 2.92 17.74
C ASP A 95 -9.01 2.39 16.59
N VAL A 96 -9.58 2.38 15.38
CA VAL A 96 -8.88 1.89 14.19
C VAL A 96 -7.58 2.65 13.90
N ALA A 97 -7.51 3.94 14.21
CA ALA A 97 -6.31 4.72 13.94
C ALA A 97 -5.20 4.34 14.93
N ALA A 98 -5.53 4.23 16.22
CA ALA A 98 -4.57 3.79 17.24
C ALA A 98 -4.07 2.36 16.98
N GLU A 99 -4.98 1.41 16.74
CA GLU A 99 -4.61 0.01 16.48
C GLU A 99 -3.72 -0.15 15.23
N VAL A 100 -3.98 0.63 14.17
CA VAL A 100 -3.17 0.60 12.95
C VAL A 100 -1.78 1.21 13.18
N VAL A 101 -1.69 2.31 13.95
CA VAL A 101 -0.41 2.92 14.35
C VAL A 101 0.43 1.93 15.14
N ASP A 102 -0.14 1.33 16.18
CA ASP A 102 0.57 0.41 17.07
C ASP A 102 1.07 -0.83 16.31
N TYR A 103 0.22 -1.40 15.45
CA TYR A 103 0.60 -2.52 14.60
C TYR A 103 1.78 -2.17 13.68
N LEU A 104 1.69 -1.06 12.94
CA LEU A 104 2.70 -0.68 11.95
C LEU A 104 4.02 -0.25 12.61
N ALA A 105 3.96 0.42 13.77
CA ALA A 105 5.14 0.69 14.58
C ALA A 105 5.84 -0.62 14.97
N GLY A 106 5.10 -1.60 15.50
CA GLY A 106 5.66 -2.91 15.85
C GLY A 106 6.25 -3.68 14.66
N ARG A 107 5.62 -3.59 13.47
CA ARG A 107 6.16 -4.21 12.24
C ARG A 107 7.42 -3.51 11.75
N ALA A 108 7.49 -2.19 11.82
CA ALA A 108 8.69 -1.43 11.48
C ALA A 108 9.86 -1.78 12.41
N GLU A 109 9.62 -1.85 13.72
CA GLU A 109 10.63 -2.28 14.70
C GLU A 109 11.13 -3.71 14.42
N ALA A 110 10.22 -4.65 14.10
CA ALA A 110 10.61 -6.01 13.73
C ALA A 110 11.47 -6.06 12.46
N ALA A 111 11.15 -5.24 11.45
CA ALA A 111 11.94 -5.14 10.22
C ALA A 111 13.33 -4.55 10.49
N MET A 112 13.42 -3.48 11.29
CA MET A 112 14.70 -2.88 11.68
C MET A 112 15.56 -3.84 12.50
N ALA A 113 14.96 -4.57 13.45
CA ALA A 113 15.66 -5.58 14.24
C ALA A 113 16.21 -6.73 13.39
N ALA A 114 15.58 -7.04 12.24
CA ALA A 114 16.06 -8.01 11.28
C ALA A 114 17.15 -7.47 10.33
N GLY A 115 17.43 -6.16 10.36
CA GLY A 115 18.48 -5.52 9.56
C GLY A 115 17.97 -4.66 8.39
N VAL A 116 16.67 -4.42 8.25
CA VAL A 116 16.14 -3.48 7.24
C VAL A 116 16.45 -2.05 7.69
N ALA A 117 17.12 -1.28 6.85
CA ALA A 117 17.42 0.12 7.13
C ALA A 117 16.14 0.95 7.27
N ARG A 118 16.07 1.84 8.28
CA ARG A 118 14.88 2.63 8.61
C ARG A 118 14.36 3.42 7.41
N GLU A 119 15.27 4.05 6.68
CA GLU A 119 15.00 4.90 5.52
C GLU A 119 14.37 4.16 4.33
N ARG A 120 14.36 2.82 4.37
CA ARG A 120 13.74 1.95 3.35
C ARG A 120 12.38 1.43 3.76
N ILE A 121 11.90 1.74 4.96
CA ILE A 121 10.61 1.25 5.45
C ILE A 121 9.53 2.26 5.10
N TRP A 122 8.49 1.78 4.42
CA TRP A 122 7.26 2.50 4.10
C TRP A 122 6.10 1.87 4.85
N LEU A 123 5.11 2.68 5.23
CA LEU A 123 3.91 2.21 5.93
C LEU A 123 2.65 2.44 5.09
N ASP A 124 1.76 1.44 5.03
CA ASP A 124 0.44 1.53 4.40
C ASP A 124 -0.67 1.20 5.42
N PRO A 125 -1.61 2.13 5.71
CA PRO A 125 -2.74 1.88 6.62
C PRO A 125 -3.72 0.79 6.12
N GLY A 126 -3.60 0.33 4.88
CA GLY A 126 -4.34 -0.80 4.32
C GLY A 126 -5.84 -0.54 4.20
N LEU A 127 -6.22 0.57 3.57
CA LEU A 127 -7.63 0.95 3.40
C LEU A 127 -8.39 -0.18 2.68
N GLY A 128 -9.54 -0.59 3.20
CA GLY A 128 -10.32 -1.71 2.63
C GLY A 128 -9.73 -3.11 2.88
N PHE A 129 -8.74 -3.25 3.75
CA PHE A 129 -8.22 -4.54 4.23
C PHE A 129 -8.62 -4.75 5.69
N GLY A 130 -9.78 -5.40 5.86
CA GLY A 130 -10.39 -5.68 7.15
C GLY A 130 -10.97 -4.46 7.84
N LYS A 131 -11.68 -3.59 7.09
CA LYS A 131 -12.13 -2.28 7.55
C LYS A 131 -13.46 -1.88 6.92
N THR A 132 -14.39 -1.38 7.74
CA THR A 132 -15.65 -0.78 7.28
C THR A 132 -15.40 0.56 6.57
N PRO A 133 -16.36 1.09 5.79
CA PRO A 133 -16.26 2.44 5.24
C PRO A 133 -15.95 3.51 6.29
N ALA A 134 -16.60 3.45 7.45
CA ALA A 134 -16.35 4.39 8.55
C ALA A 134 -14.91 4.29 9.09
N HIS A 135 -14.38 3.07 9.24
CA HIS A 135 -12.98 2.86 9.63
C HIS A 135 -12.01 3.46 8.59
N ASN A 136 -12.30 3.25 7.31
CA ASN A 136 -11.46 3.77 6.23
C ASN A 136 -11.44 5.31 6.21
N LEU A 137 -12.59 5.96 6.39
CA LEU A 137 -12.68 7.43 6.50
C LEU A 137 -11.96 7.95 7.75
N SER A 138 -12.11 7.26 8.89
CA SER A 138 -11.41 7.60 10.14
C SER A 138 -9.89 7.53 9.96
N LEU A 139 -9.37 6.50 9.30
CA LEU A 139 -7.94 6.37 9.00
C LEU A 139 -7.43 7.48 8.07
N THR A 140 -8.19 7.84 7.04
CA THR A 140 -7.82 8.99 6.20
C THR A 140 -7.81 10.27 7.03
N LYS A 141 -8.83 10.50 7.86
CA LYS A 141 -8.93 11.68 8.74
C LYS A 141 -7.76 11.76 9.73
N HIS A 142 -7.26 10.63 10.21
CA HIS A 142 -6.21 10.56 11.21
C HIS A 142 -4.87 10.05 10.65
N LEU A 143 -4.64 10.23 9.34
CA LEU A 143 -3.42 9.76 8.66
C LEU A 143 -2.16 10.43 9.23
N ASP A 144 -2.28 11.65 9.75
CA ASP A 144 -1.24 12.39 10.45
C ASP A 144 -0.65 11.60 11.64
N ARG A 145 -1.45 10.75 12.31
CA ARG A 145 -0.94 9.88 13.38
C ARG A 145 0.05 8.83 12.88
N LEU A 146 -0.15 8.30 11.67
CA LEU A 146 0.82 7.39 11.04
C LEU A 146 2.06 8.16 10.58
N VAL A 147 1.87 9.34 9.99
CA VAL A 147 2.98 10.22 9.56
C VAL A 147 3.87 10.57 10.76
N ALA A 148 3.30 10.77 11.95
CA ALA A 148 4.03 11.06 13.18
C ALA A 148 5.00 9.94 13.62
N LEU A 149 4.89 8.72 13.09
CA LEU A 149 5.89 7.66 13.30
C LEU A 149 7.22 7.93 12.58
N GLY A 150 7.24 8.92 11.68
CA GLY A 150 8.44 9.35 10.96
C GLY A 150 8.86 8.39 9.83
N PHE A 151 7.91 7.63 9.28
CA PHE A 151 8.09 6.81 8.08
C PHE A 151 7.26 7.39 6.93
N PRO A 152 7.71 7.28 5.67
CA PRO A 152 6.92 7.69 4.53
C PRO A 152 5.69 6.78 4.36
N ILE A 153 4.55 7.40 4.02
CA ILE A 153 3.26 6.71 3.93
C ILE A 153 2.88 6.44 2.47
N LEU A 154 2.56 5.18 2.16
CA LEU A 154 1.91 4.77 0.92
C LEU A 154 0.40 4.68 1.15
N TYR A 155 -0.38 5.33 0.30
CA TYR A 155 -1.83 5.41 0.45
C TYR A 155 -2.57 4.90 -0.79
N GLY A 156 -3.43 3.88 -0.65
CA GLY A 156 -4.16 3.30 -1.77
C GLY A 156 -5.67 3.21 -1.57
N VAL A 157 -6.46 4.06 -2.24
CA VAL A 157 -7.95 4.01 -2.22
C VAL A 157 -8.61 3.90 -3.59
N SER A 158 -7.86 4.14 -4.68
CA SER A 158 -8.39 4.22 -6.04
C SER A 158 -9.37 3.08 -6.39
N ARG A 159 -10.58 3.47 -6.80
CA ARG A 159 -11.70 2.61 -7.23
C ARG A 159 -12.24 1.62 -6.18
N LYS A 160 -11.83 1.70 -4.91
CA LYS A 160 -12.30 0.81 -3.85
C LYS A 160 -13.79 1.00 -3.56
N ARG A 161 -14.45 -0.08 -3.11
CA ARG A 161 -15.89 -0.12 -2.78
C ARG A 161 -16.30 0.90 -1.71
N MET A 162 -15.38 1.37 -0.89
CA MET A 162 -15.67 2.44 0.08
C MET A 162 -16.20 3.71 -0.58
N ILE A 163 -15.81 4.00 -1.84
CA ILE A 163 -16.35 5.14 -2.57
C ILE A 163 -17.83 4.91 -2.87
N GLN A 164 -18.21 3.71 -3.32
CA GLN A 164 -19.61 3.34 -3.57
C GLN A 164 -20.48 3.41 -2.30
N SER A 165 -19.92 3.12 -1.12
CA SER A 165 -20.70 3.25 0.12
C SER A 165 -21.03 4.70 0.50
N ILE A 166 -20.34 5.69 -0.09
CA ILE A 166 -20.60 7.12 0.11
C ILE A 166 -21.40 7.70 -1.06
N ASP A 167 -21.07 7.27 -2.28
CA ASP A 167 -21.83 7.55 -3.50
C ASP A 167 -22.41 6.24 -4.07
N PRO A 168 -23.66 5.90 -3.70
CA PRO A 168 -24.31 4.68 -4.17
C PRO A 168 -24.51 4.62 -5.69
N THR A 169 -24.40 5.76 -6.40
CA THR A 169 -24.54 5.80 -7.85
C THR A 169 -23.30 5.27 -8.58
N ALA A 170 -22.13 5.26 -7.92
CA ALA A 170 -20.87 4.77 -8.46
C ALA A 170 -20.75 3.23 -8.43
N THR A 171 -21.67 2.56 -9.14
CA THR A 171 -21.83 1.11 -9.11
C THR A 171 -20.67 0.37 -9.78
N ASP A 172 -20.13 0.88 -10.90
CA ASP A 172 -18.94 0.32 -11.55
C ASP A 172 -17.66 0.90 -10.91
N PRO A 173 -16.57 0.12 -10.77
CA PRO A 173 -15.27 0.66 -10.40
C PRO A 173 -14.80 1.88 -11.21
N LEU A 174 -15.20 1.99 -12.48
CA LEU A 174 -14.90 3.11 -13.37
C LEU A 174 -15.65 4.40 -13.01
N ASP A 175 -16.83 4.31 -12.38
CA ASP A 175 -17.61 5.48 -11.94
C ASP A 175 -16.95 6.22 -10.76
N ARG A 176 -15.93 5.62 -10.15
CA ARG A 176 -15.34 6.06 -8.88
C ARG A 176 -14.15 7.00 -9.05
N LEU A 177 -13.95 7.59 -10.23
CA LEU A 177 -12.84 8.50 -10.49
C LEU A 177 -12.89 9.72 -9.56
N GLY A 178 -14.03 10.43 -9.50
CA GLY A 178 -14.17 11.62 -8.67
C GLY A 178 -13.87 11.37 -7.19
N GLY A 179 -14.43 10.30 -6.63
CA GLY A 179 -14.13 9.87 -5.26
C GLY A 179 -12.68 9.44 -5.05
N SER A 180 -12.06 8.80 -6.05
CA SER A 180 -10.64 8.40 -5.98
C SER A 180 -9.71 9.61 -5.93
N LEU A 181 -9.98 10.63 -6.75
CA LEU A 181 -9.23 11.88 -6.76
C LEU A 181 -9.37 12.63 -5.43
N ALA A 182 -10.60 12.74 -4.91
CA ALA A 182 -10.86 13.39 -3.63
C ALA A 182 -10.04 12.74 -2.49
N MET A 183 -10.00 11.41 -2.44
CA MET A 183 -9.25 10.68 -1.41
C MET A 183 -7.73 10.79 -1.58
N ALA A 184 -7.21 10.83 -2.81
CA ALA A 184 -5.78 11.01 -3.07
C ALA A 184 -5.30 12.42 -2.69
N LEU A 185 -6.07 13.45 -3.04
CA LEU A 185 -5.82 14.84 -2.67
C LEU A 185 -5.83 15.01 -1.15
N GLU A 186 -6.81 14.41 -0.47
CA GLU A 186 -6.92 14.51 0.98
C GLU A 186 -5.79 13.78 1.71
N ALA A 187 -5.41 12.58 1.25
CA ALA A 187 -4.29 11.85 1.83
C ALA A 187 -2.96 12.62 1.67
N THR A 188 -2.73 13.25 0.52
CA THR A 188 -1.52 14.05 0.27
C THR A 188 -1.46 15.28 1.18
N ARG A 189 -2.58 16.00 1.37
CA ARG A 189 -2.66 17.10 2.37
C ARG A 189 -2.31 16.66 3.79
N ARG A 190 -2.56 15.40 4.10
CA ARG A 190 -2.29 14.80 5.42
C ARG A 190 -0.94 14.11 5.51
N GLY A 191 -0.07 14.27 4.51
CA GLY A 191 1.32 13.80 4.55
C GLY A 191 1.56 12.42 3.91
N ALA A 192 0.63 11.89 3.10
CA ALA A 192 0.94 10.73 2.26
C ALA A 192 2.06 11.08 1.27
N ALA A 193 3.11 10.24 1.24
CA ALA A 193 4.26 10.43 0.35
C ALA A 193 4.05 9.77 -1.02
N ILE A 194 3.29 8.68 -1.08
CA ILE A 194 2.89 7.99 -2.32
C ILE A 194 1.38 7.76 -2.33
N VAL A 195 0.74 7.97 -3.48
CA VAL A 195 -0.63 7.50 -3.75
C VAL A 195 -0.63 6.38 -4.80
N ARG A 196 -1.21 5.22 -4.47
CA ARG A 196 -1.35 4.07 -5.38
C ARG A 196 -2.69 4.13 -6.09
N VAL A 197 -2.66 4.40 -7.40
CA VAL A 197 -3.86 4.68 -8.22
C VAL A 197 -3.92 3.87 -9.51
N HIS A 198 -5.13 3.69 -10.04
CA HIS A 198 -5.35 3.16 -11.40
C HIS A 198 -5.32 4.29 -12.44
N ASP A 199 -5.91 5.45 -12.10
CA ASP A 199 -6.09 6.62 -12.97
C ASP A 199 -4.93 7.60 -12.82
N VAL A 200 -3.77 7.27 -13.41
CA VAL A 200 -2.50 8.00 -13.21
C VAL A 200 -2.58 9.44 -13.72
N ARG A 201 -3.05 9.65 -14.96
CA ARG A 201 -3.05 10.97 -15.60
C ARG A 201 -3.87 11.98 -14.79
N GLU A 202 -5.08 11.58 -14.42
CA GLU A 202 -6.04 12.38 -13.67
C GLU A 202 -5.54 12.68 -12.26
N THR A 203 -4.93 11.69 -11.58
CA THR A 203 -4.36 11.88 -10.24
C THR A 203 -3.18 12.85 -10.28
N VAL A 204 -2.27 12.71 -11.25
CA VAL A 204 -1.13 13.63 -11.42
C VAL A 204 -1.63 15.05 -11.71
N GLN A 205 -2.64 15.21 -12.56
CA GLN A 205 -3.23 16.52 -12.84
C GLN A 205 -3.81 17.15 -11.57
N ALA A 206 -4.57 16.39 -10.79
CA ALA A 206 -5.18 16.87 -9.55
C ALA A 206 -4.12 17.29 -8.52
N LEU A 207 -3.08 16.47 -8.32
CA LEU A 207 -1.98 16.78 -7.38
C LEU A 207 -1.17 18.00 -7.80
N ARG A 208 -0.90 18.17 -9.11
CA ARG A 208 -0.22 19.36 -9.62
C ARG A 208 -1.01 20.64 -9.36
N LEU A 209 -2.32 20.60 -9.58
CA LEU A 209 -3.19 21.74 -9.26
C LEU A 209 -3.25 22.01 -7.75
N GLN A 210 -3.32 20.96 -6.92
CA GLN A 210 -3.27 21.12 -5.47
C GLN A 210 -1.98 21.78 -5.00
N SER A 211 -0.82 21.35 -5.53
CA SER A 211 0.47 21.99 -5.22
C SER A 211 0.47 23.44 -5.66
N ALA A 212 0.07 23.74 -6.90
CA ALA A 212 0.05 25.10 -7.43
C ALA A 212 -0.86 26.04 -6.61
N VAL A 213 -1.97 25.54 -6.04
CA VAL A 213 -2.84 26.32 -5.14
C VAL A 213 -2.18 26.52 -3.77
N ALA A 214 -1.49 25.51 -3.23
CA ALA A 214 -0.79 25.62 -1.96
C ALA A 214 0.42 26.57 -2.03
N ASP A 215 1.04 26.68 -3.21
CA ASP A 215 2.19 27.54 -3.49
C ASP A 215 1.80 28.96 -3.95
N ALA A 216 0.50 29.28 -4.03
CA ALA A 216 0.01 30.60 -4.47
C ALA A 216 -0.03 31.61 -3.31
N ASP A 217 0.34 32.87 -3.62
CA ASP A 217 0.45 34.00 -2.68
C ASP A 217 -0.90 34.56 -2.18
#